data_AF-A0A2C6WL45-F1
#
_entry.id   AF-A0A2C6WL45-F1
#
_cell.length_a   1.000
_cell.length_b   1.000
_cell.length_c   1.000
_cell.angle_alpha   90.00
_cell.angle_beta   90.00
_cell.angle_gamma   90.00
#
_symmetry.space_group_name_H-M   'P 1'
#
loop_
_entity.id
_entity.type
_entity.pdbx_description
1 polymer ?
#
loop_
_entity_poly.entity_id
_entity_poly.type
_entity_poly.pdbx_seq_one_letter_code
_entity_poly.pdbx_strand_id
1 'polypeptide(L)' 'MDYLDYLNRGAIKRVCKEIFLNNNRTRKSLLTSLIGSKYDEHAFLVIDSLYSSGYLDFENDEMIGVGNAIQKLEDRGYL' A
#
# COMPACT_ATOMS: atom_id res chain seq x y z
N MET A 1 -9.21 15.58 -3.16
CA MET A 1 -8.01 15.26 -3.94
C MET A 1 -7.11 14.50 -3.00
N ASP A 2 -6.94 13.20 -3.24
CA ASP A 2 -6.08 12.33 -2.43
C ASP A 2 -4.63 12.49 -2.90
N TYR A 3 -3.63 12.41 -2.02
CA TYR A 3 -2.22 12.55 -2.47
C TYR A 3 -1.84 11.43 -3.45
N LEU A 4 -2.49 10.26 -3.33
CA LEU A 4 -2.43 9.16 -4.28
C LEU A 4 -2.86 9.55 -5.69
N ASP A 5 -3.77 10.51 -5.87
CA ASP A 5 -4.22 10.94 -7.20
C ASP A 5 -3.12 11.67 -7.99
N TYR A 6 -2.10 12.19 -7.30
CA TYR A 6 -0.93 12.84 -7.90
C TYR A 6 0.22 11.87 -8.16
N LEU A 7 0.17 10.66 -7.61
CA LEU A 7 1.17 9.62 -7.82
C LEU A 7 0.89 8.84 -9.12
N ASN A 8 1.94 8.24 -9.68
CA ASN A 8 1.81 7.42 -10.88
C ASN A 8 0.85 6.25 -10.62
N ARG A 9 -0.33 6.23 -11.27
CA ARG A 9 -1.34 5.17 -11.12
C ARG A 9 -0.79 3.76 -11.35
N GLY A 10 0.18 3.59 -12.23
CA GLY A 10 0.84 2.32 -12.46
C GLY A 10 1.69 1.88 -11.26
N ALA A 11 2.36 2.81 -10.58
CA ALA A 11 3.07 2.52 -9.34
C ALA A 11 2.10 2.14 -8.21
N ILE A 12 0.98 2.89 -8.07
CA ILE A 12 -0.05 2.61 -7.06
C ILE A 12 -0.61 1.20 -7.22
N LYS A 13 -1.08 0.83 -8.42
CA LYS A 13 -1.64 -0.51 -8.68
C LYS A 13 -0.65 -1.63 -8.38
N ARG A 14 0.62 -1.43 -8.73
CA ARG A 14 1.67 -2.43 -8.49
C ARG A 14 1.97 -2.60 -7.01
N VAL A 15 2.12 -1.50 -6.27
CA VAL A 15 2.39 -1.53 -4.81
C VAL A 15 1.19 -2.12 -4.06
N CYS A 16 -0.04 -1.70 -4.40
CA CYS A 16 -1.25 -2.26 -3.79
C CYS A 16 -1.33 -3.78 -4.02
N LYS A 17 -1.09 -4.24 -5.25
CA LYS A 17 -1.05 -5.68 -5.55
C LYS A 17 0.01 -6.43 -4.74
N GLU A 18 1.21 -5.86 -4.59
CA GLU A 18 2.29 -6.49 -3.83
C GLU A 18 1.98 -6.59 -2.33
N ILE A 19 1.31 -5.57 -1.78
CA ILE A 19 0.82 -5.57 -0.39
C ILE A 19 -0.11 -6.77 -0.15
N PHE A 20 -1.07 -7.02 -1.04
CA PHE A 20 -2.05 -8.09 -0.85
C PHE A 20 -1.62 -9.48 -1.35
N LEU A 21 -0.51 -9.58 -2.07
CA LEU A 21 0.16 -10.86 -2.31
C LEU A 21 0.98 -11.31 -1.09
N ASN A 22 1.40 -10.37 -0.24
CA ASN A 22 2.22 -10.61 0.95
C ASN A 22 1.47 -10.31 2.26
N ASN A 23 0.26 -10.86 2.41
CA ASN A 23 -0.73 -10.60 3.48
C ASN A 23 -0.28 -10.79 4.96
N ASN A 24 0.95 -11.21 5.23
CA ASN A 24 1.40 -11.59 6.58
C ASN A 24 2.36 -10.62 7.25
N ARG A 25 2.54 -9.39 6.73
CA ARG A 25 3.79 -8.68 6.99
C ARG A 25 3.59 -7.26 7.46
N THR A 26 4.29 -6.97 8.53
CA THR A 26 4.27 -5.71 9.22
C THR A 26 4.70 -4.55 8.32
N ARG A 27 4.42 -3.29 8.72
CA ARG A 27 4.81 -2.10 7.92
C ARG A 27 6.28 -2.16 7.51
N LYS A 28 7.16 -2.58 8.44
CA LYS A 28 8.59 -2.75 8.20
C LYS A 28 8.90 -3.82 7.15
N SER A 29 8.22 -4.96 7.18
CA SER A 29 8.47 -6.01 6.21
C SER A 29 7.87 -5.71 4.84
N LEU A 30 6.78 -4.96 4.72
CA LEU A 30 6.27 -4.49 3.43
C LEU A 30 7.30 -3.56 2.77
N LEU A 31 7.83 -2.62 3.53
CA LEU A 31 8.92 -1.75 3.08
C LEU A 31 10.14 -2.57 2.67
N THR A 32 10.56 -3.54 3.49
CA THR A 32 11.74 -4.38 3.18
C THR A 32 11.54 -5.24 1.92
N SER A 33 10.34 -5.77 1.69
CA SER A 33 10.03 -6.54 0.47
C SER A 33 10.02 -5.67 -0.80
N LEU A 34 9.74 -4.37 -0.65
CA LEU A 34 9.72 -3.41 -1.75
C LEU A 34 11.07 -2.71 -1.95
N ILE A 35 11.89 -2.63 -0.91
CA ILE A 35 13.28 -2.16 -0.96
C ILE A 35 14.15 -3.19 -1.68
N GLY A 36 14.92 -2.76 -2.69
CA GLY A 36 15.70 -3.64 -3.56
C GLY A 36 14.94 -4.23 -4.75
N SER A 37 13.65 -3.91 -4.87
CA SER A 37 12.87 -4.15 -6.09
C SER A 37 12.97 -2.94 -7.04
N LYS A 38 12.49 -3.07 -8.28
CA LYS A 38 12.33 -1.92 -9.19
C LYS A 38 11.33 -0.84 -8.70
N TYR A 39 10.78 -0.99 -7.49
CA TYR A 39 9.72 -0.16 -6.91
C TYR A 39 10.23 0.85 -5.86
N ASP A 40 11.53 0.87 -5.58
CA ASP A 40 12.14 1.52 -4.41
C ASP A 40 11.70 2.98 -4.17
N GLU A 41 11.79 3.86 -5.16
CA GLU A 41 11.47 5.29 -4.98
C GLU A 41 9.99 5.60 -4.80
N HIS A 42 9.10 4.79 -5.38
CA HIS A 42 7.66 5.04 -5.34
C HIS A 42 6.93 4.21 -4.28
N ALA A 43 7.50 3.08 -3.87
CA ALA A 43 6.89 2.18 -2.90
C ALA A 43 6.71 2.84 -1.54
N PHE A 44 7.74 3.54 -1.05
CA PHE A 44 7.67 4.24 0.23
C PHE A 44 6.56 5.29 0.22
N LEU A 45 6.55 6.16 -0.80
CA LEU A 45 5.55 7.23 -0.92
C LEU A 45 4.13 6.68 -1.05
N VAL A 46 3.93 5.61 -1.82
CA VAL A 46 2.60 4.99 -1.98
C VAL A 46 2.13 4.37 -0.65
N ILE A 47 2.98 3.61 0.06
CA ILE A 47 2.60 3.01 1.35
C ILE A 47 2.28 4.10 2.38
N ASP A 48 3.12 5.12 2.47
CA ASP A 48 2.92 6.20 3.44
C ASP A 48 1.66 7.01 3.14
N SER A 49 1.33 7.21 1.86
CA SER A 49 0.08 7.85 1.43
C SER A 49 -1.14 6.98 1.71
N LEU A 50 -1.05 5.67 1.44
CA LEU A 50 -2.14 4.71 1.74
C LEU A 50 -2.45 4.67 3.24
N TYR A 51 -1.42 4.71 4.07
CA TYR A 51 -1.57 4.79 5.53
C TYR A 51 -2.17 6.13 5.96
N SER A 52 -1.59 7.25 5.52
CA SER A 52 -2.02 8.59 5.91
C SER A 52 -3.45 8.92 5.46
N SER A 53 -3.89 8.37 4.33
CA SER A 53 -5.25 8.51 3.82
C SER A 53 -6.24 7.47 4.36
N GLY A 54 -5.82 6.59 5.28
CA GLY A 54 -6.69 5.62 5.95
C GLY A 54 -7.15 4.45 5.07
N TYR A 55 -6.40 4.13 4.02
CA TYR A 55 -6.60 2.91 3.23
C TYR A 55 -5.98 1.68 3.90
N LEU A 56 -4.90 1.87 4.65
CA LEU A 56 -4.22 0.82 5.40
C LEU A 56 -4.18 1.19 6.88
N ASP A 57 -4.56 0.25 7.73
CA ASP A 57 -4.47 0.36 9.17
C ASP A 57 -3.48 -0.67 9.70
N PHE A 58 -2.60 -0.25 10.62
CA PHE A 58 -1.63 -1.12 11.27
C PHE A 58 -1.80 -1.04 12.79
N GLU A 59 -1.85 -2.19 13.45
CA GLU A 59 -1.88 -2.31 14.91
C GLU A 59 -0.80 -3.30 15.33
N ASN A 60 0.02 -2.94 16.32
CA ASN A 60 1.18 -3.74 16.75
C ASN A 60 2.13 -4.13 15.59
N ASP A 61 2.32 -3.20 14.66
CA ASP A 61 3.07 -3.36 13.41
C ASP A 61 2.38 -4.29 12.39
N GLU A 62 1.32 -5.02 12.72
CA GLU A 62 0.57 -5.90 11.81
C GLU A 62 -0.55 -5.16 11.08
N MET A 63 -0.79 -5.51 9.81
CA MET A 63 -1.90 -4.93 9.05
C MET A 63 -3.22 -5.50 9.56
N ILE A 64 -4.15 -4.62 9.94
CA ILE A 64 -5.49 -4.98 10.38
C ILE A 64 -6.53 -4.57 9.34
N GLY A 65 -7.71 -5.19 9.40
CA GLY A 65 -8.83 -4.79 8.53
C GLY A 65 -8.56 -4.98 7.03
N VAL A 66 -7.72 -5.96 6.66
CA VAL A 66 -7.26 -6.23 5.28
C VAL A 66 -8.42 -6.27 4.27
N GLY A 67 -9.55 -6.91 4.61
CA GLY A 67 -10.71 -6.97 3.72
C GLY A 67 -11.34 -5.59 3.43
N ASN A 68 -11.39 -4.71 4.43
CA ASN A 68 -11.87 -3.33 4.26
C ASN A 68 -10.87 -2.51 3.43
N ALA A 69 -9.57 -2.71 3.66
CA ALA A 69 -8.52 -2.09 2.85
C ALA A 69 -8.60 -2.49 1.37
N ILE A 70 -8.82 -3.77 1.07
CA ILE A 70 -9.03 -4.25 -0.31
C ILE A 70 -10.22 -3.55 -0.95
N GLN A 71 -11.38 -3.55 -0.29
CA GLN A 71 -12.60 -2.94 -0.83
C GLN A 71 -12.41 -1.44 -1.12
N LYS A 72 -11.82 -0.68 -0.18
CA LYS A 72 -11.53 0.75 -0.37
C LYS A 72 -10.62 1.01 -1.58
N LEU A 73 -9.69 0.11 -1.87
CA LEU A 73 -8.75 0.24 -2.98
C LEU A 73 -9.36 -0.18 -4.31
N GLU A 74 -10.23 -1.19 -4.33
CA GLU A 74 -11.03 -1.56 -5.51
C GLU A 74 -12.00 -0.44 -5.90
N ASP A 75 -12.69 0.16 -4.91
CA ASP A 75 -13.64 1.26 -5.14
C ASP A 75 -12.95 2.49 -5.77
N ARG A 76 -11.66 2.69 -5.49
CA ARG A 76 -10.81 3.73 -6.09
C ARG A 76 -10.13 3.31 -7.39
N GLY A 77 -10.22 2.04 -7.77
CA GLY A 77 -9.53 1.47 -8.93
C GLY A 77 -8.01 1.41 -8.77
N TYR A 78 -7.53 1.34 -7.52
CA TYR A 78 -6.13 1.16 -7.15
C TYR A 78 -5.76 -0.33 -7.05
N LEU A 79 -6.74 -1.22 -6.81
CA LEU A 79 -6.69 -2.63 -7.25
C LEU A 79 -7.41 -2.79 -8.58
#